data_AF-C5DNK1-F1
#
_entry.id   AF-C5DNK1-F1
#
_cell.length_a   1.000
_cell.length_b   1.000
_cell.length_c   1.000
_cell.angle_alpha   90.00
_cell.angle_beta   90.00
_cell.angle_gamma   90.00
#
_symmetry.space_group_name_H-M   'P 1'
#
loop_
_entity.id
_entity.type
_entity.pdbx_description
1 polymer ?
#
loop_
_entity_poly.entity_id
_entity_poly.type
_entity_poly.pdbx_seq_one_letter_code
_entity_poly.pdbx_strand_id
1 'polypeptide(L)'
;MPNMLLLRTLPKRGVFLPRFAQTQVPTAQLLAGRLVRMHNYSTFNAGAAGAAGAAGAGARSENAKQKKSQPLWPRIRAFASFTVSGALVVGASGLAGLVIYLILTELFSPSGDTRLFNRAVSKVESDVVAREMLECQDTGTSRERLKAYGELLTDDKWTRNRPISSARRMGKDGKEHYYMRFHVESKRKMALIHVEARESEKHYTPDLISMYMDVPGQKRYYFIKPEVSVIRPKGKGFLGVNWGPKK
;
A
#
# COMPACT_ATOMS: atom_id res chain seq x y z
N MET A 1 -24.57 -25.27 -75.96
CA MET A 1 -25.70 -25.64 -75.09
C MET A 1 -25.25 -25.46 -73.64
N PRO A 2 -25.62 -24.35 -72.97
CA PRO A 2 -25.20 -24.04 -71.60
C PRO A 2 -26.19 -24.66 -70.60
N ASN A 3 -25.71 -25.07 -69.41
CA ASN A 3 -26.60 -25.47 -68.33
C ASN A 3 -26.44 -24.60 -67.09
N MET A 4 -27.60 -24.31 -66.52
CA MET A 4 -27.99 -23.25 -65.61
C MET A 4 -27.63 -23.56 -64.14
N LEU A 5 -27.16 -22.54 -63.43
CA LEU A 5 -27.51 -22.13 -62.05
C LEU A 5 -28.09 -23.17 -61.07
N LEU A 6 -27.47 -23.24 -59.88
CA LEU A 6 -28.21 -23.40 -58.63
C LEU A 6 -27.48 -22.73 -57.46
N LEU A 7 -27.88 -21.48 -57.18
CA LEU A 7 -27.59 -20.78 -55.93
C LEU A 7 -28.31 -21.50 -54.78
N ARG A 8 -27.57 -22.01 -53.79
CA ARG A 8 -28.12 -22.44 -52.50
C ARG A 8 -27.95 -21.31 -51.48
N THR A 9 -29.08 -20.84 -50.99
CA THR A 9 -29.24 -19.87 -49.90
C THR A 9 -28.85 -20.50 -48.55
N LEU A 10 -28.03 -19.77 -47.77
CA LEU A 10 -27.68 -20.14 -46.40
C LEU A 10 -28.74 -19.61 -45.41
N PRO A 11 -29.10 -20.37 -44.36
CA PRO A 11 -30.03 -19.89 -43.35
C PRO A 11 -29.35 -18.92 -42.36
N LYS A 12 -30.06 -17.83 -42.06
CA LYS A 12 -29.70 -16.83 -41.04
C LYS A 12 -29.59 -17.50 -39.66
N ARG A 13 -28.40 -17.46 -39.05
CA ARG A 13 -28.22 -17.77 -37.63
C ARG A 13 -28.84 -16.66 -36.79
N GLY A 14 -29.87 -17.02 -36.02
CA GLY A 14 -30.51 -16.15 -35.03
C GLY A 14 -29.52 -15.75 -33.94
N VAL A 15 -29.53 -14.46 -33.62
CA VAL A 15 -28.81 -13.86 -32.49
C VAL A 15 -29.60 -14.21 -31.24
N PHE A 16 -29.05 -15.09 -30.41
CA PHE A 16 -29.58 -15.44 -29.10
C PHE A 16 -29.03 -14.45 -28.07
N LEU A 17 -29.79 -13.40 -27.75
CA LEU A 17 -29.46 -12.51 -26.64
C LEU A 17 -29.90 -13.16 -25.32
N PRO A 18 -29.03 -13.28 -24.30
CA PRO A 18 -29.46 -13.72 -22.98
C PRO A 18 -30.33 -12.64 -22.33
N ARG A 19 -31.53 -13.05 -21.93
CA ARG A 19 -32.50 -12.26 -21.17
C ARG A 19 -31.97 -12.08 -19.75
N PHE A 20 -31.45 -10.90 -19.43
CA PHE A 20 -31.10 -10.54 -18.06
C PHE A 20 -32.37 -10.52 -17.21
N ALA A 21 -32.46 -11.43 -16.23
CA ALA A 21 -33.49 -11.40 -15.21
C ALA A 21 -33.20 -10.21 -14.28
N GLN A 22 -34.06 -9.19 -14.36
CA GLN A 22 -33.99 -8.01 -13.52
C GLN A 22 -34.59 -8.38 -12.15
N THR A 23 -33.73 -8.71 -11.19
CA THR A 23 -34.14 -8.97 -9.81
C THR A 23 -34.58 -7.64 -9.18
N GLN A 24 -35.89 -7.41 -9.09
CA GLN A 24 -36.44 -6.29 -8.34
C GLN A 24 -36.20 -6.53 -6.84
N VAL A 25 -35.47 -5.61 -6.21
CA VAL A 25 -35.29 -5.58 -4.76
C VAL A 25 -36.50 -4.85 -4.17
N PRO A 26 -37.26 -5.43 -3.22
CA PRO A 26 -38.39 -4.75 -2.61
C PRO A 26 -37.89 -3.62 -1.68
N THR A 27 -38.32 -2.40 -1.99
CA THR A 27 -38.06 -1.21 -1.17
C THR A 27 -38.85 -1.33 0.13
N ALA A 28 -38.18 -1.76 1.20
CA ALA A 28 -38.74 -1.71 2.54
C ALA A 28 -38.88 -0.24 2.98
N GLN A 29 -40.12 0.25 3.00
CA GLN A 29 -40.49 1.49 3.67
C GLN A 29 -40.24 1.32 5.18
N LEU A 30 -39.16 1.91 5.67
CA LEU A 30 -38.88 2.00 7.10
C LEU A 30 -39.48 3.28 7.66
N LEU A 31 -40.52 3.09 8.48
CA LEU A 31 -41.12 4.05 9.41
C LEU A 31 -40.04 4.87 10.13
N ALA A 32 -39.88 6.13 9.71
CA ALA A 32 -39.13 7.14 10.44
C ALA A 32 -39.94 7.60 11.67
N GLY A 33 -39.98 6.75 12.69
CA GLY A 33 -40.50 7.08 14.01
C GLY A 33 -39.38 6.95 15.04
N ARG A 34 -38.58 8.01 15.22
CA ARG A 34 -37.70 8.09 16.39
C ARG A 34 -37.69 9.50 16.95
N LEU A 35 -38.40 9.63 18.07
CA LEU A 35 -38.40 10.73 19.02
C LEU A 35 -37.00 11.33 19.21
N VAL A 36 -36.84 12.58 18.80
CA VAL A 36 -35.76 13.45 19.24
C VAL A 36 -36.03 13.81 20.70
N ARG A 37 -35.41 13.10 21.63
CA ARG A 37 -35.34 13.53 23.03
C ARG A 37 -34.26 14.60 23.12
N MET A 38 -34.64 15.86 22.98
CA MET A 38 -33.76 16.99 23.27
C MET A 38 -33.45 17.00 24.77
N HIS A 39 -32.22 16.66 25.13
CA HIS A 39 -31.68 17.03 26.44
C HIS A 39 -31.30 18.51 26.36
N ASN A 40 -32.08 19.34 27.05
CA ASN A 40 -31.73 20.73 27.32
C ASN A 40 -30.50 20.73 28.23
N TYR A 41 -29.34 21.07 27.68
CA TYR A 41 -28.19 21.47 28.49
C TYR A 41 -28.48 22.89 28.97
N SER A 42 -28.73 23.05 30.27
CA SER A 42 -28.79 24.35 30.92
C SER A 42 -27.38 24.94 30.91
N THR A 43 -27.12 25.86 29.98
CA THR A 43 -25.95 26.73 30.06
C THR A 43 -26.16 27.69 31.23
N PHE A 44 -25.32 27.58 32.26
CA PHE A 44 -25.16 28.62 33.27
C PHE A 44 -24.56 29.85 32.58
N ASN A 45 -25.43 30.72 32.06
CA ASN A 45 -25.03 32.02 31.56
C ASN A 45 -24.85 32.96 32.77
N ALA A 46 -23.63 32.98 33.32
CA ALA A 46 -23.21 34.03 34.24
C ALA A 46 -23.08 35.32 33.41
N GLY A 47 -24.03 36.23 33.60
CA GLY A 47 -24.06 37.50 32.89
C GLY A 47 -22.80 38.32 33.12
N ALA A 48 -22.11 38.65 32.04
CA ALA A 48 -21.26 39.83 31.93
C ALA A 48 -21.89 40.73 30.85
N ALA A 49 -22.86 41.54 31.25
CA ALA A 49 -23.38 42.62 30.43
C ALA A 49 -22.82 43.94 30.97
N GLY A 50 -21.80 44.46 30.27
CA GLY A 50 -21.33 45.83 30.41
C GLY A 50 -21.97 46.70 29.33
N ALA A 51 -22.77 47.66 29.79
CA ALA A 51 -23.03 48.99 29.24
C ALA A 51 -23.58 49.14 27.80
N ALA A 52 -24.88 49.46 27.71
CA ALA A 52 -25.37 50.72 27.11
C ALA A 52 -26.90 50.83 27.23
N GLY A 53 -27.40 51.95 27.76
CA GLY A 53 -28.73 52.46 27.42
C GLY A 53 -29.80 52.48 28.52
N ALA A 54 -30.22 53.71 28.85
CA ALA A 54 -31.56 54.14 29.30
C ALA A 54 -32.00 53.91 30.75
N ALA A 55 -32.02 55.04 31.47
CA ALA A 55 -33.00 55.54 32.45
C ALA A 55 -34.07 54.58 33.02
N GLY A 56 -34.18 54.57 34.35
CA GLY A 56 -35.37 54.11 35.06
C GLY A 56 -35.13 53.93 36.56
N ALA A 57 -35.69 54.83 37.36
CA ALA A 57 -35.59 54.85 38.82
C ALA A 57 -36.13 53.57 39.48
N GLY A 58 -35.54 53.17 40.62
CA GLY A 58 -36.15 52.12 41.45
C GLY A 58 -35.31 51.62 42.61
N ALA A 59 -35.60 52.17 43.80
CA ALA A 59 -35.51 51.54 45.12
C ALA A 59 -34.16 51.01 45.61
N ARG A 60 -33.59 51.84 46.49
CA ARG A 60 -32.68 51.51 47.58
C ARG A 60 -33.28 50.39 48.45
N SER A 61 -32.58 49.27 48.58
CA SER A 61 -32.78 48.31 49.67
C SER A 61 -31.40 47.99 50.24
N GLU A 62 -31.04 48.75 51.27
CA GLU A 62 -30.03 48.31 52.22
C GLU A 62 -30.61 47.10 52.95
N ASN A 63 -29.93 45.96 52.89
CA ASN A 63 -29.96 45.01 54.00
C ASN A 63 -28.73 44.09 54.00
N ALA A 64 -27.92 44.33 55.04
CA ALA A 64 -27.15 43.35 55.80
C ALA A 64 -26.19 42.41 55.06
N LYS A 65 -24.90 42.71 55.25
CA LYS A 65 -23.78 41.76 55.31
C LYS A 65 -24.21 40.36 55.81
N GLN A 66 -24.28 39.40 54.90
CA GLN A 66 -24.01 37.98 55.20
C GLN A 66 -22.86 37.52 54.32
N LYS A 67 -21.65 37.52 54.89
CA LYS A 67 -20.49 36.79 54.36
C LYS A 67 -20.84 35.29 54.42
N LYS A 68 -21.56 34.77 53.44
CA LYS A 68 -21.72 33.32 53.26
C LYS A 68 -20.38 32.80 52.76
N SER A 69 -19.60 32.22 53.69
CA SER A 69 -18.45 31.38 53.36
C SER A 69 -18.93 30.32 52.38
N GLN A 70 -18.58 30.50 51.11
CA GLN A 70 -18.90 29.54 50.06
C GLN A 70 -18.22 28.22 50.46
N PRO A 71 -18.98 27.12 50.61
CA PRO A 71 -18.40 25.88 51.12
C PRO A 71 -17.25 25.45 50.21
N LEU A 72 -16.16 24.96 50.79
CA LEU A 72 -14.99 24.49 50.04
C LEU A 72 -15.28 23.20 49.25
N TRP A 73 -16.35 22.49 49.62
CA TRP A 73 -16.75 21.20 49.07
C TRP A 73 -17.09 21.20 47.56
N PRO A 74 -17.93 22.12 47.05
CA PRO A 74 -18.18 22.24 45.60
C PRO A 74 -16.93 22.57 44.79
N ARG A 75 -15.98 23.33 45.36
CA ARG A 75 -14.71 23.65 44.69
C ARG A 75 -13.83 22.42 44.58
N ILE A 76 -13.69 21.64 45.65
CA ILE A 76 -12.92 20.39 45.64
C ILE A 76 -13.53 19.38 44.65
N ARG A 77 -14.86 19.26 44.60
CA ARG A 77 -15.55 18.41 43.61
C ARG A 77 -15.32 18.88 42.18
N ALA A 78 -15.33 20.19 41.95
CA ALA A 78 -15.05 20.77 40.63
C ALA A 78 -13.59 20.57 40.22
N PHE A 79 -12.63 20.71 41.14
CA PHE A 79 -11.22 20.40 40.85
C PHE A 79 -11.02 18.91 40.57
N ALA A 80 -11.65 18.02 41.35
CA ALA A 80 -11.56 16.59 41.13
C ALA A 80 -12.17 16.16 39.78
N SER A 81 -13.35 16.68 39.41
CA SER A 81 -13.97 16.36 38.12
C SER A 81 -13.17 16.94 36.94
N PHE A 82 -12.57 18.12 37.10
CA PHE A 82 -11.67 18.71 36.11
C PHE A 82 -10.39 17.88 35.92
N THR A 83 -9.75 17.43 37.02
CA THR A 83 -8.55 16.58 36.94
C THR A 83 -8.86 15.21 36.35
N VAL A 84 -9.98 14.57 36.73
CA VAL A 84 -10.39 13.28 36.17
C VAL A 84 -10.70 13.40 34.68
N SER A 85 -11.45 14.42 34.28
CA SER A 85 -11.77 14.64 32.86
C SER A 85 -10.53 15.00 32.06
N GLY A 86 -9.65 15.84 32.61
CA GLY A 86 -8.38 16.21 31.99
C GLY A 86 -7.45 15.01 31.81
N ALA A 87 -7.30 14.18 32.84
CA ALA A 87 -6.53 12.94 32.77
C ALA A 87 -7.11 11.97 31.73
N LEU A 88 -8.44 11.85 31.67
CA LEU A 88 -9.11 11.01 30.67
C LEU A 88 -8.89 11.52 29.25
N VAL A 89 -8.97 12.83 29.02
CA VAL A 89 -8.71 13.43 27.70
C VAL A 89 -7.25 13.26 27.28
N VAL A 90 -6.29 13.51 28.18
CA VAL A 90 -4.86 13.34 27.91
C VAL A 90 -4.51 11.86 27.67
N GLY A 91 -5.08 10.96 28.48
CA GLY A 91 -4.89 9.52 28.30
C GLY A 91 -5.46 9.02 26.97
N ALA A 92 -6.69 9.45 26.63
CA ALA A 92 -7.33 9.09 25.37
C ALA A 92 -6.57 9.66 24.16
N SER A 93 -6.12 10.91 24.22
CA SER A 93 -5.37 11.53 23.12
C SER A 93 -3.98 10.91 22.95
N GLY A 94 -3.29 10.56 24.05
CA GLY A 94 -2.02 9.85 24.01
C GLY A 94 -2.14 8.47 23.36
N LEU A 95 -3.16 7.69 23.73
CA LEU A 95 -3.42 6.39 23.12
C LEU A 95 -3.79 6.52 21.64
N ALA A 96 -4.65 7.48 21.28
CA ALA A 96 -4.99 7.76 19.90
C ALA A 96 -3.76 8.16 19.07
N GLY A 97 -2.89 9.02 19.63
CA GLY A 97 -1.63 9.42 19.00
C GLY A 97 -0.69 8.24 18.76
N LEU A 98 -0.57 7.32 19.71
CA LEU A 98 0.23 6.10 19.56
C LEU A 98 -0.31 5.21 18.43
N VAL A 99 -1.62 4.98 18.38
CA VAL A 99 -2.26 4.17 17.32
C VAL A 99 -2.05 4.83 15.96
N ILE A 100 -2.26 6.14 15.86
CA ILE A 100 -2.01 6.90 14.62
C ILE A 100 -0.54 6.78 14.22
N TYR A 101 0.41 6.93 15.16
CA TYR A 101 1.84 6.77 14.89
C TYR A 101 2.15 5.39 14.32
N LEU A 102 1.67 4.31 14.95
CA LEU A 102 1.87 2.94 14.47
C LEU A 102 1.28 2.73 13.07
N ILE A 103 0.07 3.23 12.81
CA ILE A 103 -0.57 3.16 11.49
C ILE A 103 0.25 3.93 10.45
N LEU A 104 0.74 5.13 10.78
CA LEU A 104 1.56 5.93 9.88
C LEU A 104 2.89 5.25 9.59
N THR A 105 3.57 4.67 10.60
CA THR A 105 4.83 3.95 10.38
C THR A 105 4.67 2.70 9.53
N GLU A 106 3.51 2.02 9.63
CA GLU A 106 3.19 0.87 8.78
C GLU A 106 2.81 1.30 7.35
N LEU A 107 1.94 2.31 7.20
CA LEU A 107 1.50 2.80 5.90
C LEU A 107 2.60 3.48 5.10
N PHE A 108 3.46 4.23 5.78
CA PHE A 108 4.58 4.93 5.18
C PHE A 108 5.90 4.16 5.33
N SER A 109 5.84 2.90 5.80
CA SER A 109 6.96 1.99 5.59
C SER A 109 7.20 1.94 4.07
N PRO A 110 8.40 2.30 3.59
CA PRO A 110 8.78 2.15 2.18
C PRO A 110 8.76 0.69 1.76
N SER A 111 7.58 0.09 1.65
CA SER A 111 7.42 -1.19 0.98
C SER A 111 7.53 -0.93 -0.52
N GLY A 112 8.79 -0.82 -0.94
CA GLY A 112 9.21 -0.50 -2.30
C GLY A 112 9.00 -1.63 -3.30
N ASP A 113 8.16 -2.64 -3.02
CA ASP A 113 7.99 -3.81 -3.88
C ASP A 113 7.42 -3.43 -5.25
N THR A 114 6.38 -2.59 -5.29
CA THR A 114 5.81 -2.08 -6.56
C THR A 114 6.80 -1.17 -7.30
N ARG A 115 7.55 -0.34 -6.58
CA ARG A 115 8.58 0.53 -7.18
C ARG A 115 9.76 -0.29 -7.72
N LEU A 116 10.20 -1.31 -6.99
CA LEU A 116 11.25 -2.24 -7.38
C LEU A 116 10.82 -3.03 -8.62
N PHE A 117 9.57 -3.50 -8.63
CA PHE A 117 8.97 -4.18 -9.79
C PHE A 117 8.94 -3.29 -11.01
N ASN A 118 8.36 -2.09 -10.92
CA ASN A 118 8.28 -1.17 -12.05
C ASN A 118 9.66 -0.79 -12.57
N ARG A 119 10.63 -0.54 -11.69
CA ARG A 119 12.02 -0.24 -12.06
C ARG A 119 12.68 -1.41 -12.78
N ALA A 120 12.47 -2.64 -12.30
CA ALA A 120 12.99 -3.85 -12.95
C ALA A 120 12.32 -4.08 -14.32
N VAL A 121 11.01 -3.92 -14.43
CA VAL A 121 10.26 -4.02 -15.69
C VAL A 121 10.77 -2.99 -16.70
N SER A 122 10.90 -1.73 -16.31
CA SER A 122 11.44 -0.69 -17.21
C SER A 122 12.87 -1.01 -17.66
N LYS A 123 13.69 -1.64 -16.80
CA LYS A 123 15.03 -2.13 -17.20
C LYS A 123 14.97 -3.21 -18.28
N VAL A 124 14.04 -4.16 -18.16
CA VAL A 124 13.84 -5.20 -19.18
C VAL A 124 13.28 -4.62 -20.48
N GLU A 125 12.31 -3.71 -20.40
CA GLU A 125 11.68 -3.10 -21.57
C GLU A 125 12.62 -2.21 -22.38
N SER A 126 13.63 -1.62 -21.73
CA SER A 126 14.61 -0.74 -22.37
C SER A 126 15.82 -1.47 -22.96
N ASP A 127 16.10 -2.70 -22.53
CA ASP A 127 17.24 -3.48 -23.01
C ASP A 127 16.93 -4.17 -24.34
N VAL A 128 17.75 -3.88 -25.37
CA VAL A 128 17.60 -4.44 -26.72
C VAL A 128 17.80 -5.95 -26.73
N VAL A 129 18.75 -6.48 -25.96
CA VAL A 129 19.06 -7.92 -25.94
C VAL A 129 17.92 -8.70 -25.30
N ALA A 130 17.30 -8.14 -24.25
CA ALA A 130 16.13 -8.74 -23.63
C ALA A 130 14.96 -8.88 -24.61
N ARG A 131 14.73 -7.84 -25.42
CA ARG A 131 13.67 -7.82 -26.44
C ARG A 131 13.95 -8.79 -27.58
N GLU A 132 15.20 -8.92 -28.00
CA GLU A 132 15.62 -9.91 -29.00
C GLU A 132 15.39 -11.34 -28.48
N MET A 133 15.80 -11.66 -27.26
CA MET A 133 15.60 -12.99 -26.67
C MET A 133 14.11 -13.34 -26.48
N LEU A 134 13.28 -12.33 -26.21
CA LEU A 134 11.82 -12.45 -26.12
C LEU A 134 11.12 -12.48 -27.48
N GLU A 135 11.86 -12.36 -28.59
CA GLU A 135 11.35 -12.31 -29.97
C GLU A 135 10.27 -11.24 -30.16
N CYS A 136 10.49 -10.07 -29.55
CA CYS A 136 9.60 -8.92 -29.70
C CYS A 136 9.55 -8.48 -31.16
N GLN A 137 8.34 -8.18 -31.65
CA GLN A 137 8.12 -7.63 -32.98
C GLN A 137 8.26 -6.10 -32.95
N ASP A 138 9.50 -5.64 -32.84
CA ASP A 138 9.81 -4.21 -32.86
C ASP A 138 9.98 -3.75 -34.30
N THR A 139 9.07 -2.87 -34.73
CA THR A 139 9.22 -2.13 -35.99
C THR A 139 9.83 -0.77 -35.66
N GLY A 140 10.61 -0.16 -36.55
CA GLY A 140 11.23 1.15 -36.31
C GLY A 140 10.28 2.25 -35.82
N THR A 141 8.98 2.10 -36.11
CA THR A 141 7.90 3.02 -35.70
C THR A 141 7.13 2.56 -34.45
N SER A 142 7.18 1.28 -34.08
CA SER A 142 6.38 0.73 -32.97
C SER A 142 7.10 -0.38 -32.22
N ARG A 143 7.10 -0.29 -30.88
CA ARG A 143 7.63 -1.34 -30.00
C ARG A 143 6.50 -2.20 -29.47
N GLU A 144 6.74 -3.51 -29.42
CA GLU A 144 5.81 -4.44 -28.81
C GLU A 144 5.69 -4.16 -27.30
N ARG A 145 4.46 -4.01 -26.80
CA ARG A 145 4.21 -3.83 -25.38
C ARG A 145 4.33 -5.17 -24.65
N LEU A 146 5.32 -5.26 -23.75
CA LEU A 146 5.50 -6.42 -22.89
C LEU A 146 4.47 -6.39 -21.76
N LYS A 147 4.04 -7.58 -21.34
CA LYS A 147 3.23 -7.75 -20.13
C LYS A 147 4.12 -8.25 -19.01
N ALA A 148 3.95 -7.70 -17.81
CA ALA A 148 4.69 -8.14 -16.63
C ALA A 148 3.71 -8.44 -15.50
N TYR A 149 3.91 -9.56 -14.80
CA TYR A 149 3.08 -9.97 -13.67
C TYR A 149 3.92 -10.76 -12.65
N GLY A 150 3.50 -10.73 -11.39
CA GLY A 150 4.18 -11.43 -10.30
C GLY A 150 4.24 -12.96 -10.51
N GLU A 151 5.12 -13.62 -9.76
CA GLU A 151 5.17 -15.08 -9.75
C GLU A 151 3.88 -15.69 -9.17
N LEU A 152 3.27 -16.60 -9.93
CA LEU A 152 2.18 -17.44 -9.46
C LEU A 152 2.82 -18.60 -8.68
N LEU A 153 2.46 -18.77 -7.40
CA LEU A 153 2.92 -19.93 -6.65
C LEU A 153 2.36 -21.19 -7.32
N THR A 154 3.25 -22.16 -7.56
CA THR A 154 2.97 -23.36 -8.35
C THR A 154 1.94 -24.28 -7.68
N ASP A 155 1.78 -24.16 -6.36
CA ASP A 155 1.00 -25.10 -5.55
C ASP A 155 -0.42 -24.62 -5.22
N ASP A 156 -0.78 -23.37 -5.54
CA ASP A 156 -2.10 -22.82 -5.20
C ASP A 156 -2.83 -22.33 -6.46
N LYS A 157 -3.67 -23.22 -7.01
CA LYS A 157 -4.47 -22.95 -8.22
C LYS A 157 -5.52 -21.84 -8.01
N TRP A 158 -5.82 -21.46 -6.76
CA TRP A 158 -6.86 -20.49 -6.43
C TRP A 158 -6.29 -19.06 -6.28
N THR A 159 -5.05 -18.89 -5.81
CA THR A 159 -4.48 -17.54 -5.62
C THR A 159 -3.80 -16.95 -6.85
N ARG A 160 -4.60 -16.63 -7.88
CA ARG A 160 -4.12 -15.93 -9.09
C ARG A 160 -3.90 -14.43 -8.94
N ASN A 161 -4.38 -13.81 -7.85
CA ASN A 161 -4.40 -12.37 -7.65
C ASN A 161 -3.51 -11.92 -6.48
N ARG A 162 -2.37 -12.57 -6.24
CA ARG A 162 -1.46 -12.13 -5.18
C ARG A 162 -0.81 -10.81 -5.58
N PRO A 163 -0.73 -9.82 -4.66
CA PRO A 163 0.01 -8.60 -4.91
C PRO A 163 1.48 -8.94 -5.14
N ILE A 164 2.14 -8.13 -5.96
CA ILE A 164 3.57 -8.26 -6.23
C ILE A 164 4.31 -8.00 -4.91
N SER A 165 5.07 -8.97 -4.46
CA SER A 165 5.77 -8.94 -3.18
C SER A 165 7.18 -9.48 -3.34
N SER A 166 8.11 -8.91 -2.58
CA SER A 166 9.47 -9.42 -2.43
C SER A 166 9.63 -10.20 -1.13
N ALA A 167 10.43 -11.26 -1.16
CA ALA A 167 10.87 -11.96 0.04
C ALA A 167 12.05 -11.20 0.66
N ARG A 168 11.93 -10.85 1.93
CA ARG A 168 12.98 -10.14 2.68
C ARG A 168 13.81 -11.10 3.51
N ARG A 169 15.13 -10.94 3.46
CA ARG A 169 16.10 -11.69 4.27
C ARG A 169 17.22 -10.77 4.71
N MET A 170 17.69 -10.94 5.95
CA MET A 170 18.88 -10.25 6.40
C MET A 170 20.12 -10.87 5.75
N GLY A 171 20.90 -10.03 5.06
CA GLY A 171 22.18 -10.41 4.48
C GLY A 171 23.28 -10.51 5.54
N LYS A 172 24.43 -11.10 5.15
CA LYS A 172 25.62 -11.23 6.04
C LYS A 172 26.23 -9.89 6.42
N ASP A 173 25.97 -8.89 5.60
CA ASP A 173 26.33 -7.50 5.72
C ASP A 173 25.39 -6.71 6.67
N GLY A 174 24.39 -7.37 7.26
CA GLY A 174 23.48 -6.78 8.23
C GLY A 174 22.39 -5.90 7.64
N LYS A 175 22.21 -5.89 6.31
CA LYS A 175 21.13 -5.14 5.64
C LYS A 175 20.04 -6.06 5.12
N GLU A 176 18.86 -5.51 4.90
CA GLU A 176 17.77 -6.24 4.26
C GLU A 176 18.07 -6.45 2.76
N HIS A 177 17.96 -7.70 2.32
CA HIS A 177 17.95 -8.11 0.93
C HIS A 177 16.52 -8.43 0.50
N TYR A 178 16.13 -7.87 -0.64
CA TYR A 178 14.85 -8.04 -1.29
C TYR A 178 15.01 -9.00 -2.47
N TYR A 179 14.32 -10.13 -2.41
CA TYR A 179 14.28 -11.13 -3.49
C TYR A 179 12.92 -11.09 -4.16
N MET A 180 12.87 -10.75 -5.43
CA MET A 180 11.62 -10.66 -6.16
C MET A 180 11.71 -11.45 -7.46
N ARG A 181 10.63 -12.17 -7.76
CA ARG A 181 10.49 -12.98 -8.96
C ARG A 181 9.21 -12.58 -9.66
N PHE A 182 9.31 -12.36 -10.96
CA PHE A 182 8.17 -12.02 -11.79
C PHE A 182 8.40 -12.48 -13.22
N HIS A 183 7.30 -12.56 -13.96
CA HIS A 183 7.32 -12.97 -15.35
C HIS A 183 7.14 -11.78 -16.26
N VAL A 184 7.82 -11.83 -17.39
CA VAL A 184 7.61 -10.92 -18.52
C VAL A 184 7.24 -11.75 -19.74
N GLU A 185 6.18 -11.34 -20.42
CA GLU A 185 5.59 -12.05 -21.53
C GLU A 185 5.52 -11.13 -22.75
N SER A 186 6.09 -11.60 -23.85
CA SER A 186 5.84 -11.13 -25.21
C SER A 186 4.76 -11.99 -25.86
N LYS A 187 4.31 -11.63 -27.07
CA LYS A 187 3.36 -12.45 -27.84
C LYS A 187 3.87 -13.86 -28.17
N ARG A 188 5.19 -14.11 -28.09
CA ARG A 188 5.82 -15.37 -28.50
C ARG A 188 6.45 -16.13 -27.35
N LYS A 189 7.09 -15.41 -26.42
CA LYS A 189 7.91 -15.99 -25.36
C LYS A 189 7.59 -15.37 -24.01
N MET A 190 7.87 -16.16 -22.98
CA MET A 190 7.77 -15.77 -21.58
C MET A 190 9.13 -15.95 -20.94
N ALA A 191 9.48 -15.04 -20.05
CA ALA A 191 10.71 -15.08 -19.28
C ALA A 191 10.43 -14.95 -17.80
N LEU A 192 11.25 -15.63 -17.00
CA LEU A 192 11.28 -15.48 -15.56
C LEU A 192 12.44 -14.55 -15.19
N ILE A 193 12.13 -13.48 -14.48
CA ILE A 193 13.11 -12.49 -14.01
C ILE A 193 13.31 -12.68 -12.52
N HIS A 194 14.57 -12.68 -12.13
CA HIS A 194 14.99 -12.69 -10.74
C HIS A 194 15.68 -11.37 -10.44
N VAL A 195 15.21 -10.71 -9.38
CA VAL A 195 15.77 -9.47 -8.87
C VAL A 195 16.23 -9.70 -7.44
N GLU A 196 17.47 -9.32 -7.19
CA GLU A 196 18.02 -9.13 -5.86
C GLU A 196 18.37 -7.66 -5.71
N ALA A 197 17.76 -7.03 -4.71
CA ALA A 197 18.09 -5.68 -4.30
C ALA A 197 18.48 -5.67 -2.82
N ARG A 198 19.22 -4.66 -2.42
CA ARG A 198 19.68 -4.46 -1.05
C ARG A 198 19.30 -3.08 -0.57
N GLU A 199 18.99 -2.99 0.70
CA GLU A 199 18.74 -1.71 1.34
C GLU A 199 19.93 -0.76 1.19
N SER A 200 19.65 0.45 0.70
CA SER A 200 20.65 1.49 0.51
C SER A 200 20.70 2.38 1.74
N GLU A 201 21.90 2.77 2.16
CA GLU A 201 22.08 3.77 3.23
C GLU A 201 21.88 5.20 2.71
N LYS A 202 22.14 5.41 1.42
CA LYS A 202 22.15 6.74 0.79
C LYS A 202 20.83 7.08 0.12
N HIS A 203 20.15 6.08 -0.41
CA HIS A 203 18.93 6.25 -1.19
C HIS A 203 17.76 5.60 -0.47
N TYR A 204 16.60 6.25 -0.55
CA TYR A 204 15.35 5.67 -0.03
C TYR A 204 14.88 4.45 -0.84
N THR A 205 15.41 4.27 -2.06
CA THR A 205 15.13 3.11 -2.90
C THR A 205 16.25 2.08 -2.74
N PRO A 206 15.91 0.78 -2.73
CA PRO A 206 16.92 -0.27 -2.64
C PRO A 206 17.77 -0.30 -3.91
N ASP A 207 19.05 -0.62 -3.74
CA ASP A 207 20.03 -0.75 -4.79
C ASP A 207 19.95 -2.16 -5.41
N LEU A 208 19.80 -2.25 -6.74
CA LEU A 208 19.75 -3.54 -7.43
C LEU A 208 21.16 -4.12 -7.53
N ILE A 209 21.40 -5.25 -6.86
CA ILE A 209 22.69 -5.95 -6.85
C ILE A 209 22.79 -6.92 -8.01
N SER A 210 21.74 -7.72 -8.21
CA SER A 210 21.73 -8.78 -9.20
C SER A 210 20.39 -8.81 -9.88
N MET A 211 20.41 -8.89 -11.20
CA MET A 211 19.20 -8.96 -12.00
C MET A 211 19.49 -9.77 -13.25
N TYR A 212 18.73 -10.83 -13.44
CA TYR A 212 18.86 -11.70 -14.60
C TYR A 212 17.50 -12.21 -15.10
N MET A 213 17.49 -12.60 -16.36
CA MET A 213 16.34 -13.14 -17.06
C MET A 213 16.66 -14.54 -17.58
N ASP A 214 15.72 -15.44 -17.37
CA ASP A 214 15.73 -16.80 -17.89
C ASP A 214 14.60 -16.94 -18.91
N VAL A 215 14.96 -17.17 -20.18
CA VAL A 215 14.01 -17.45 -21.27
C VAL A 215 14.17 -18.93 -21.63
N PRO A 216 13.08 -19.71 -21.76
CA PRO A 216 13.15 -21.11 -22.17
C PRO A 216 13.92 -21.28 -23.49
N GLY A 217 14.91 -22.16 -23.49
CA GLY A 217 15.75 -22.45 -24.66
C GLY A 217 16.88 -21.45 -24.93
N GLN A 218 17.03 -20.41 -24.11
CA GLN A 218 18.14 -19.46 -24.21
C GLN A 218 19.03 -19.53 -22.96
N LYS A 219 20.28 -19.06 -23.08
CA LYS A 219 21.17 -18.93 -21.92
C LYS A 219 20.69 -17.78 -21.03
N ARG A 220 20.82 -17.95 -19.71
CA ARG A 220 20.58 -16.89 -18.71
C ARG A 220 21.30 -15.60 -19.09
N TYR A 221 20.55 -14.51 -19.13
CA TYR A 221 21.06 -13.18 -19.43
C TYR A 221 21.05 -12.30 -18.17
N TYR A 222 22.18 -11.67 -17.88
CA TYR A 222 22.34 -10.80 -16.71
C TYR A 222 22.30 -9.33 -17.13
N PHE A 223 21.33 -8.58 -16.62
CA PHE A 223 21.32 -7.12 -16.71
C PHE A 223 22.29 -6.49 -15.73
N ILE A 224 22.39 -7.08 -14.53
CA ILE A 224 23.31 -6.69 -13.48
C ILE A 224 23.93 -7.97 -12.95
N LYS A 225 25.25 -8.08 -13.09
CA LYS A 225 25.99 -9.22 -12.56
C LYS A 225 26.25 -8.97 -11.07
N PRO A 226 26.04 -9.98 -10.21
CA PRO A 226 26.38 -9.85 -8.81
C PRO A 226 27.89 -9.64 -8.67
N GLU A 227 28.27 -8.72 -7.78
CA GLU A 227 29.66 -8.58 -7.35
C GLU A 227 30.00 -9.74 -6.40
N VAL A 228 30.36 -10.88 -6.98
CA VAL A 228 30.93 -11.99 -6.21
C VAL A 228 32.33 -11.56 -5.79
N SER A 229 32.50 -11.24 -4.50
CA SER A 229 33.84 -11.22 -3.92
C SER A 229 34.36 -12.65 -4.02
N VAL A 230 35.20 -12.91 -5.03
CA VAL A 230 35.92 -14.17 -5.14
C VAL A 230 36.83 -14.19 -3.93
N ILE A 231 36.38 -14.84 -2.85
CA ILE A 231 37.22 -15.25 -1.75
C ILE A 231 38.16 -16.27 -2.39
N ARG A 232 39.26 -15.78 -2.99
CA ARG A 232 40.35 -16.63 -3.39
C ARG A 232 40.74 -17.33 -2.09
N PRO A 233 40.63 -18.66 -1.99
CA PRO A 233 41.04 -19.33 -0.77
C PRO A 233 42.48 -18.91 -0.52
N LYS A 234 42.72 -18.14 0.56
CA LYS A 234 44.08 -17.83 1.02
C LYS A 234 44.78 -19.18 1.09
N GLY A 235 45.77 -19.38 0.22
CA GLY A 235 46.29 -20.68 -0.20
C GLY A 235 46.22 -21.73 0.91
N LYS A 236 45.13 -22.49 0.95
CA LYS A 236 45.09 -23.74 1.71
C LYS A 236 45.83 -24.73 0.85
N GLY A 237 47.13 -24.78 1.08
CA GLY A 237 47.99 -25.80 0.55
C GLY A 237 47.40 -27.19 0.77
N PHE A 238 47.68 -28.11 -0.14
CA PHE A 238 47.35 -29.53 0.04
C PHE A 238 47.99 -30.01 1.34
N LEU A 239 47.19 -30.53 2.28
CA LEU A 239 47.62 -30.93 3.63
C LEU A 239 48.33 -29.85 4.48
N GLY A 240 48.05 -28.57 4.25
CA GLY A 240 48.64 -27.48 5.05
C GLY A 240 50.02 -27.01 4.57
N VAL A 241 50.53 -27.53 3.45
CA VAL A 241 51.78 -27.09 2.83
C VAL A 241 51.49 -26.17 1.64
N ASN A 242 51.87 -24.89 1.73
CA ASN A 242 51.66 -23.91 0.67
C ASN A 242 52.69 -24.10 -0.45
N TRP A 243 52.29 -24.75 -1.54
CA TRP A 243 53.11 -24.95 -2.76
C TRP A 243 53.09 -23.76 -3.73
N GLY A 244 52.48 -22.64 -3.35
CA GLY A 244 52.46 -21.42 -4.18
C GLY A 244 53.80 -20.67 -4.15
N PRO A 245 54.14 -19.92 -5.22
CA PRO A 245 55.34 -19.09 -5.25
C PRO A 245 55.33 -18.11 -4.07
N LYS A 246 56.38 -18.14 -3.25
CA LYS A 246 56.61 -17.14 -2.20
C LYS A 246 56.80 -15.79 -2.89
N LYS A 247 55.87 -14.86 -2.67
CA LYS A 247 56.05 -13.45 -2.98
C LYS A 247 56.89 -12.80 -1.90
#